data_AF-A0A3S3RPE8-F1
#
_entry.id   AF-A0A3S3RPE8-F1
#
_cell.length_a   1.000
_cell.length_b   1.000
_cell.length_c   1.000
_cell.angle_alpha   90.00
_cell.angle_beta   90.00
_cell.angle_gamma   90.00
#
_symmetry.space_group_name_H-M   'P 1'
#
loop_
_entity.id
_entity.type
_entity.pdbx_description
1 polymer ?
#
loop_
_entity_poly.entity_id
_entity_poly.type
_entity_poly.pdbx_seq_one_letter_code
_entity_poly.pdbx_strand_id
1 'polypeptide(L)'
;MNMMRTAMLLAFMTALFMGVGFLIGGRSGMMIALLLAAGMNLFSYWNSDKMVLSAYRAQEVDERSAPEFYQIIRQLAANAGLPMPKVYVYDNPQPNAFATGRNPQNAAVAASTGLLQMLSHEEVAGVMAHELAHVQNRDTLTMTITATLAGAISMLGNFAFFFGGNRENNSNPLGFIGVIAAMIVAPLAAMLVQMAISRTREYSADRRGAEICRNPLALASALAKIAGSAHQIPNYDAERNPATAHMFIINPLSGERMDNLFSTHPDTGNRIAALQQMAAEFGGSASTSTTWADRPRRTARTVPTTGFGRGPDEPRKGPWS
;
A
#
# COMPACT_ATOMS: atom_id res chain seq x y z
N MET A 1 -4.92 17.50 -10.27
CA MET A 1 -6.32 17.19 -10.66
C MET A 1 -6.80 16.07 -9.74
N ASN A 2 -7.79 16.22 -8.85
CA ASN A 2 -8.39 15.05 -8.15
C ASN A 2 -9.62 15.33 -7.24
N MET A 3 -9.92 16.57 -6.82
CA MET A 3 -11.08 16.77 -5.92
C MET A 3 -12.43 16.43 -6.57
N MET A 4 -12.63 16.74 -7.85
CA MET A 4 -13.89 16.42 -8.54
C MET A 4 -14.11 14.91 -8.67
N ARG A 5 -13.06 14.15 -9.01
CA ARG A 5 -13.15 12.67 -9.13
C ARG A 5 -13.36 12.00 -7.78
N THR A 6 -12.65 12.46 -6.75
CA THR A 6 -12.88 11.98 -5.37
C THR A 6 -14.28 12.36 -4.90
N ALA A 7 -14.76 13.58 -5.15
CA ALA A 7 -16.12 13.99 -4.80
C ALA A 7 -17.19 13.16 -5.53
N MET A 8 -17.00 12.87 -6.82
CA MET A 8 -17.89 11.98 -7.59
C MET A 8 -17.89 10.55 -7.04
N LEU A 9 -16.73 10.00 -6.69
CA LEU A 9 -16.61 8.68 -6.07
C LEU A 9 -17.36 8.62 -4.73
N LEU A 10 -17.14 9.63 -3.87
CA LEU A 10 -17.81 9.73 -2.58
C LEU A 10 -19.32 9.89 -2.76
N ALA A 11 -19.77 10.77 -3.66
CA ALA A 11 -21.18 10.94 -3.96
C ALA A 11 -21.83 9.65 -4.47
N PHE A 12 -21.15 8.91 -5.35
CA PHE A 12 -21.61 7.62 -5.85
C PHE A 12 -21.69 6.56 -4.74
N MET A 13 -20.65 6.46 -3.90
CA MET A 13 -20.64 5.53 -2.76
C MET A 13 -21.70 5.87 -1.71
N THR A 14 -21.91 7.16 -1.42
CA THR A 14 -22.99 7.60 -0.54
C THR A 14 -24.36 7.29 -1.14
N ALA A 15 -24.57 7.53 -2.44
CA ALA A 15 -25.82 7.20 -3.12
C ALA A 15 -26.10 5.68 -3.09
N LEU A 16 -25.07 4.86 -3.30
CA LEU A 16 -25.15 3.40 -3.20
C LEU A 16 -25.52 2.96 -1.77
N PHE A 17 -24.88 3.54 -0.74
CA PHE A 17 -25.18 3.27 0.67
C PHE A 17 -26.61 3.67 1.05
N MET A 18 -27.08 4.82 0.56
CA MET A 18 -28.46 5.27 0.70
C MET A 18 -29.44 4.33 0.00
N GLY A 19 -29.10 3.85 -1.20
CA GLY A 19 -29.90 2.89 -1.95
C GLY A 19 -30.07 1.57 -1.19
N VAL A 20 -29.00 1.05 -0.60
CA VAL A 20 -29.07 -0.13 0.29
C VAL A 20 -29.92 0.16 1.53
N GLY A 21 -29.74 1.32 2.17
CA GLY A 21 -30.57 1.75 3.30
C GLY A 21 -32.06 1.83 2.95
N PHE A 22 -32.38 2.32 1.74
CA PHE A 22 -33.75 2.36 1.23
C PHE A 22 -34.32 0.96 1.02
N LEU A 23 -33.54 0.04 0.44
CA LEU A 23 -33.98 -1.34 0.23
C LEU A 23 -34.22 -2.10 1.54
N ILE A 24 -33.52 -1.75 2.63
CA ILE A 24 -33.68 -2.43 3.92
C ILE A 24 -34.84 -1.83 4.74
N GLY A 25 -34.92 -0.49 4.82
CA GLY A 25 -35.81 0.21 5.75
C GLY A 25 -36.68 1.29 5.14
N GLY A 26 -36.84 1.30 3.80
CA GLY A 26 -37.57 2.33 3.08
C GLY A 26 -36.99 3.73 3.29
N ARG A 27 -37.86 4.74 3.29
CA ARG A 27 -37.43 6.15 3.47
C ARG A 27 -36.68 6.38 4.79
N SER A 28 -37.09 5.72 5.87
CA SER A 28 -36.42 5.82 7.17
C SER A 28 -35.03 5.20 7.15
N GLY A 29 -34.88 4.01 6.56
CA GLY A 29 -33.58 3.36 6.38
C GLY A 29 -32.62 4.18 5.50
N MET A 30 -33.12 4.82 4.45
CA MET A 30 -32.35 5.76 3.62
C MET A 30 -31.85 6.97 4.41
N MET A 31 -32.70 7.59 5.25
CA MET A 31 -32.30 8.75 6.06
C MET A 31 -31.28 8.36 7.13
N ILE A 32 -31.45 7.20 7.77
CA ILE A 32 -30.47 6.65 8.72
C ILE A 32 -29.15 6.38 8.01
N ALA A 33 -29.18 5.74 6.84
CA ALA A 33 -27.99 5.48 6.03
C ALA A 33 -27.27 6.77 5.61
N LEU A 34 -28.00 7.82 5.24
CA LEU A 34 -27.41 9.13 4.93
C LEU A 34 -26.72 9.76 6.14
N LEU A 35 -27.39 9.79 7.30
CA LEU A 35 -26.81 10.35 8.53
C LEU A 35 -25.58 9.56 8.99
N LEU A 36 -25.65 8.22 8.93
CA LEU A 36 -24.51 7.36 9.23
C LEU A 36 -23.37 7.57 8.22
N ALA A 37 -23.66 7.61 6.92
CA ALA A 37 -22.63 7.86 5.91
C ALA A 37 -21.97 9.22 6.09
N ALA A 38 -22.74 10.27 6.39
CA ALA A 38 -22.21 11.60 6.65
C ALA A 38 -21.33 11.60 7.92
N GLY A 39 -21.83 11.01 9.01
CA GLY A 39 -21.09 10.88 10.26
C GLY A 39 -19.80 10.07 10.11
N MET A 40 -19.87 8.93 9.41
CA MET A 40 -18.70 8.08 9.14
C MET A 40 -17.69 8.76 8.24
N ASN A 41 -18.11 9.44 7.15
CA ASN A 41 -17.18 10.20 6.31
C ASN A 41 -16.45 11.28 7.10
N LEU A 42 -17.19 12.00 7.94
CA LEU A 42 -16.65 13.06 8.78
C LEU A 42 -15.65 12.48 9.81
N PHE A 43 -16.05 11.40 10.48
CA PHE A 43 -15.21 10.70 11.45
C PHE A 43 -13.94 10.12 10.81
N SER A 44 -14.07 9.45 9.67
CA SER A 44 -12.95 8.90 8.89
C SER A 44 -12.00 9.99 8.43
N TYR A 45 -12.48 11.15 7.96
CA TYR A 45 -11.60 12.23 7.54
C TYR A 45 -10.62 12.70 8.64
N TRP A 46 -11.04 12.65 9.91
CA TRP A 46 -10.20 13.07 11.04
C TRP A 46 -9.51 11.94 11.80
N ASN A 47 -9.96 10.68 11.65
CA ASN A 47 -9.44 9.55 12.43
C ASN A 47 -8.99 8.36 11.58
N SER A 48 -8.98 8.48 10.25
CA SER A 48 -8.62 7.38 9.33
C SER A 48 -7.25 6.79 9.61
N ASP A 49 -6.27 7.64 9.91
CA ASP A 49 -4.92 7.24 10.25
C ASP A 49 -4.89 6.38 11.53
N LYS A 50 -5.52 6.88 12.60
CA LYS A 50 -5.59 6.18 13.89
C LYS A 50 -6.34 4.86 13.78
N MET A 51 -7.44 4.82 13.03
CA MET A 51 -8.21 3.60 12.84
C MET A 51 -7.37 2.51 12.18
N VAL A 52 -6.74 2.82 11.04
CA VAL A 52 -5.90 1.87 10.30
C VAL A 52 -4.71 1.43 11.16
N LEU A 53 -3.99 2.38 11.77
CA LEU A 53 -2.83 2.06 12.61
C LEU A 53 -3.21 1.18 13.81
N SER A 54 -4.35 1.46 14.46
CA SER A 54 -4.85 0.64 15.57
C SER A 54 -5.26 -0.76 15.13
N ALA A 55 -5.84 -0.91 13.93
CA ALA A 55 -6.25 -2.20 13.40
C ALA A 55 -5.05 -3.14 13.20
N TYR A 56 -3.91 -2.57 12.79
CA TYR A 56 -2.65 -3.30 12.68
C TYR A 56 -1.83 -3.35 13.97
N ARG A 57 -2.30 -2.72 15.08
CA ARG A 57 -1.53 -2.56 16.32
C ARG A 57 -0.13 -1.98 16.05
N ALA A 58 -0.05 -1.04 15.12
CA ALA A 58 1.20 -0.47 14.65
C ALA A 58 1.87 0.35 15.76
N GLN A 59 3.17 0.17 15.91
CA GLN A 59 3.99 0.83 16.92
C GLN A 59 4.79 1.96 16.28
N GLU A 60 4.70 3.16 16.85
CA GLU A 60 5.47 4.30 16.36
C GLU A 60 6.96 4.07 16.65
N VAL A 61 7.80 4.31 15.64
CA VAL A 61 9.25 4.17 15.74
C VAL A 61 9.94 5.50 15.50
N ASP A 62 11.10 5.66 16.12
CA ASP A 62 11.95 6.86 16.03
C ASP A 62 13.40 6.47 15.67
N GLU A 63 14.29 7.46 15.64
CA GLU A 63 15.72 7.25 15.37
C GLU A 63 16.41 6.31 16.35
N ARG A 64 15.83 6.06 17.53
CA ARG A 64 16.41 5.20 18.57
C ARG A 64 15.86 3.79 18.46
N SER A 65 14.56 3.62 18.18
CA SER A 65 13.93 2.31 18.11
C SER A 65 14.10 1.61 16.75
N ALA A 66 14.18 2.36 15.65
CA ALA A 66 14.42 1.81 14.32
C ALA A 66 15.29 2.76 13.45
N PRO A 67 16.58 2.96 13.81
CA PRO A 67 17.44 3.98 13.20
C PRO A 67 17.52 3.89 11.67
N GLU A 68 17.75 2.68 11.14
CA GLU A 68 17.93 2.47 9.71
C GLU A 68 16.65 2.77 8.92
N PHE A 69 15.51 2.22 9.36
CA PHE A 69 14.22 2.46 8.71
C PHE A 69 13.82 3.92 8.79
N TYR A 70 13.98 4.55 9.95
CA TYR A 70 13.65 5.96 10.13
C TYR A 70 14.52 6.89 9.26
N GLN A 71 15.82 6.58 9.12
CA GLN A 71 16.73 7.33 8.25
C GLN A 71 16.35 7.21 6.76
N ILE A 72 15.96 6.02 6.30
CA ILE A 72 15.43 5.81 4.94
C ILE A 72 14.24 6.75 4.72
N ILE A 73 13.23 6.71 5.59
CA ILE A 73 12.04 7.57 5.45
C ILE A 73 12.41 9.06 5.46
N ARG A 74 13.32 9.48 6.35
CA ARG A 74 13.78 10.87 6.41
C ARG A 74 14.41 11.33 5.10
N GLN A 75 15.29 10.52 4.53
CA GLN A 75 15.94 10.86 3.26
C GLN A 75 14.94 10.94 2.11
N LEU A 76 13.99 10.01 2.05
CA LEU A 76 12.97 9.99 1.01
C LEU A 76 11.99 11.16 1.16
N ALA A 77 11.57 11.50 2.38
CA ALA A 77 10.73 12.66 2.66
C ALA A 77 11.44 13.96 2.21
N ALA A 78 12.73 14.09 2.49
CA ALA A 78 13.55 15.20 2.02
C ALA A 78 13.63 15.26 0.48
N ASN A 79 13.90 14.13 -0.18
CA ASN A 79 13.92 14.04 -1.66
C ASN A 79 12.57 14.41 -2.29
N ALA A 80 11.47 14.08 -1.61
CA ALA A 80 10.12 14.38 -2.06
C ALA A 80 9.66 15.81 -1.71
N GLY A 81 10.40 16.56 -0.88
CA GLY A 81 9.97 17.87 -0.37
C GLY A 81 8.76 17.77 0.58
N LEU A 82 8.62 16.65 1.29
CA LEU A 82 7.56 16.40 2.25
C LEU A 82 8.03 16.67 3.68
N PRO A 83 7.13 17.10 4.59
CA PRO A 83 7.43 17.04 6.02
C PRO A 83 7.64 15.58 6.44
N MET A 84 8.44 15.36 7.47
CA MET A 84 8.68 14.02 8.00
C MET A 84 7.36 13.39 8.47
N PRO A 85 6.90 12.28 7.87
CA PRO A 85 5.71 11.59 8.35
C PRO A 85 6.02 10.87 9.66
N LYS A 86 4.98 10.50 10.39
CA LYS A 86 5.13 9.53 11.48
C LYS A 86 5.48 8.15 10.89
N VAL A 87 6.36 7.43 11.55
CA VAL A 87 6.86 6.14 11.08
C VAL A 87 6.40 5.04 12.02
N TYR A 88 5.84 3.98 11.47
CA TYR A 88 5.32 2.86 12.24
C TYR A 88 5.88 1.52 11.73
N VAL A 89 6.02 0.57 12.66
CA VAL A 89 6.24 -0.84 12.35
C VAL A 89 5.15 -1.65 13.01
N TYR A 90 4.64 -2.68 12.33
CA TYR A 90 3.66 -3.59 12.89
C TYR A 90 4.08 -5.04 12.69
N ASP A 91 3.75 -5.88 13.68
CA ASP A 91 4.15 -7.28 13.66
C ASP A 91 3.20 -8.08 12.77
N ASN A 92 3.69 -8.44 11.59
CA ASN A 92 2.99 -9.31 10.65
C ASN A 92 4.03 -9.96 9.71
N PRO A 93 4.08 -11.31 9.61
CA PRO A 93 4.99 -12.00 8.69
C PRO A 93 4.63 -11.76 7.22
N GLN A 94 3.39 -11.39 6.91
CA GLN A 94 2.99 -11.01 5.55
C GLN A 94 3.70 -9.69 5.18
N PRO A 95 4.49 -9.67 4.10
CA PRO A 95 5.19 -8.48 3.66
C PRO A 95 4.21 -7.43 3.12
N ASN A 96 4.16 -6.29 3.80
CA ASN A 96 3.32 -5.17 3.39
C ASN A 96 3.85 -3.84 3.94
N ALA A 97 3.50 -2.75 3.25
CA ALA A 97 3.66 -1.38 3.72
C ALA A 97 2.49 -0.54 3.22
N PHE A 98 2.20 0.57 3.89
CA PHE A 98 1.15 1.49 3.49
C PHE A 98 1.39 2.90 4.03
N ALA A 99 0.85 3.90 3.34
CA ALA A 99 0.69 5.25 3.84
C ALA A 99 -0.77 5.58 4.21
N THR A 100 -0.93 6.42 5.24
CA THR A 100 -2.22 6.97 5.65
C THR A 100 -2.09 8.43 6.06
N GLY A 101 -3.23 9.08 6.28
CA GLY A 101 -3.31 10.49 6.68
C GLY A 101 -4.05 11.36 5.67
N ARG A 102 -4.59 12.46 6.19
CA ARG A 102 -5.48 13.39 5.45
C ARG A 102 -4.74 14.36 4.53
N ASN A 103 -3.47 14.63 4.83
CA ASN A 103 -2.61 15.52 4.04
C ASN A 103 -1.13 15.24 4.41
N PRO A 104 -0.16 15.75 3.62
CA PRO A 104 1.26 15.56 3.90
C PRO A 104 1.70 15.91 5.32
N GLN A 105 1.15 16.98 5.91
CA GLN A 105 1.50 17.44 7.26
C GLN A 105 0.98 16.51 8.37
N ASN A 106 0.01 15.65 8.06
CA ASN A 106 -0.61 14.70 8.98
C ASN A 106 -0.49 13.28 8.41
N ALA A 107 0.62 12.97 7.74
CA ALA A 107 0.87 11.67 7.13
C ALA A 107 1.56 10.71 8.11
N ALA A 108 1.25 9.43 7.96
CA ALA A 108 1.93 8.33 8.61
C ALA A 108 2.26 7.25 7.59
N VAL A 109 3.40 6.60 7.75
CA VAL A 109 3.83 5.46 6.93
C VAL A 109 4.12 4.27 7.84
N ALA A 110 3.79 3.07 7.38
CA ALA A 110 3.96 1.84 8.15
C ALA A 110 4.54 0.72 7.30
N ALA A 111 5.36 -0.14 7.90
CA ALA A 111 5.86 -1.37 7.28
C ALA A 111 5.69 -2.57 8.22
N SER A 112 5.43 -3.75 7.66
CA SER A 112 5.36 -4.98 8.43
C SER A 112 6.75 -5.53 8.76
N THR A 113 6.86 -6.29 9.85
CA THR A 113 8.08 -7.04 10.18
C THR A 113 8.52 -7.98 9.06
N GLY A 114 7.58 -8.65 8.39
CA GLY A 114 7.86 -9.51 7.24
C GLY A 114 8.46 -8.77 6.04
N LEU A 115 8.00 -7.54 5.75
CA LEU A 115 8.57 -6.74 4.66
C LEU A 115 10.02 -6.35 4.95
N LEU A 116 10.28 -5.86 6.18
CA LEU A 116 11.61 -5.40 6.59
C LEU A 116 12.62 -6.55 6.67
N GLN A 117 12.18 -7.77 6.95
CA GLN A 117 13.05 -8.95 6.97
C GLN A 117 13.35 -9.50 5.56
N MET A 118 12.44 -9.31 4.61
CA MET A 118 12.56 -9.86 3.26
C MET A 118 13.36 -8.96 2.31
N LEU A 119 13.19 -7.64 2.45
CA LEU A 119 13.71 -6.67 1.51
C LEU A 119 15.04 -6.08 1.98
N SER A 120 15.92 -5.75 1.03
CA SER A 120 17.13 -4.96 1.31
C SER A 120 16.77 -3.50 1.62
N HIS A 121 17.72 -2.74 2.20
CA HIS A 121 17.53 -1.31 2.47
C HIS A 121 17.10 -0.51 1.23
N GLU A 122 17.66 -0.82 0.06
CA GLU A 122 17.29 -0.14 -1.20
C GLU A 122 15.88 -0.51 -1.65
N GLU A 123 15.48 -1.77 -1.51
CA GLU A 123 14.14 -2.26 -1.85
C GLU A 123 13.08 -1.68 -0.91
N VAL A 124 13.36 -1.63 0.40
CA VAL A 124 12.53 -0.91 1.37
C VAL A 124 12.41 0.56 0.98
N ALA A 125 13.53 1.21 0.62
CA ALA A 125 13.49 2.60 0.17
C ALA A 125 12.61 2.79 -1.08
N GLY A 126 12.66 1.86 -2.04
CA GLY A 126 11.79 1.85 -3.21
C GLY A 126 10.30 1.78 -2.84
N VAL A 127 9.92 0.81 -2.01
CA VAL A 127 8.52 0.62 -1.56
C VAL A 127 8.04 1.85 -0.78
N MET A 128 8.83 2.35 0.17
CA MET A 128 8.42 3.50 0.97
C MET A 128 8.39 4.80 0.14
N ALA A 129 9.21 4.92 -0.90
CA ALA A 129 9.14 6.04 -1.82
C ALA A 129 7.84 6.04 -2.64
N HIS A 130 7.36 4.87 -3.04
CA HIS A 130 6.05 4.69 -3.66
C HIS A 130 4.92 5.13 -2.71
N GLU A 131 4.95 4.69 -1.44
CA GLU A 131 3.98 5.13 -0.42
C GLU A 131 4.01 6.65 -0.18
N LEU A 132 5.20 7.26 -0.16
CA LEU A 132 5.35 8.72 -0.05
C LEU A 132 4.83 9.46 -1.28
N ALA A 133 4.90 8.86 -2.48
CA ALA A 133 4.29 9.43 -3.67
C ALA A 133 2.75 9.54 -3.53
N HIS A 134 2.10 8.54 -2.92
CA HIS A 134 0.67 8.64 -2.59
C HIS A 134 0.35 9.74 -1.58
N VAL A 135 1.21 9.94 -0.58
CA VAL A 135 1.08 11.06 0.37
C VAL A 135 1.19 12.39 -0.37
N GLN A 136 2.20 12.54 -1.24
CA GLN A 136 2.43 13.75 -2.04
C GLN A 136 1.23 14.07 -2.94
N ASN A 137 0.65 13.05 -3.57
CA ASN A 137 -0.51 13.19 -4.46
C ASN A 137 -1.86 13.27 -3.73
N ARG A 138 -1.86 13.12 -2.39
CA ARG A 138 -3.06 13.09 -1.52
C ARG A 138 -4.03 11.96 -1.86
N ASP A 139 -3.51 10.85 -2.36
CA ASP A 139 -4.30 9.69 -2.73
C ASP A 139 -4.68 8.85 -1.50
N THR A 140 -3.87 8.89 -0.44
CA THR A 140 -4.08 8.17 0.84
C THR A 140 -5.47 8.37 1.41
N LEU A 141 -5.93 9.62 1.51
CA LEU A 141 -7.25 9.96 2.04
C LEU A 141 -8.38 9.34 1.19
N THR A 142 -8.27 9.43 -0.13
CA THR A 142 -9.27 8.88 -1.04
C THR A 142 -9.33 7.36 -0.87
N MET A 143 -8.16 6.70 -0.78
CA MET A 143 -8.06 5.26 -0.57
C MET A 143 -8.69 4.85 0.76
N THR A 144 -8.35 5.51 1.88
CA THR A 144 -8.88 5.14 3.20
C THR A 144 -10.38 5.43 3.36
N ILE A 145 -10.91 6.52 2.77
CA ILE A 145 -12.36 6.76 2.81
C ILE A 145 -13.09 5.72 1.96
N THR A 146 -12.58 5.41 0.76
CA THR A 146 -13.16 4.38 -0.12
C THR A 146 -13.18 3.02 0.58
N ALA A 147 -12.07 2.65 1.23
CA ALA A 147 -11.94 1.47 2.08
C ALA A 147 -13.03 1.40 3.16
N THR A 148 -13.20 2.50 3.90
CA THR A 148 -14.16 2.58 5.00
C THR A 148 -15.60 2.44 4.49
N LEU A 149 -15.92 3.08 3.38
CA LEU A 149 -17.25 2.99 2.76
C LEU A 149 -17.52 1.58 2.22
N ALA A 150 -16.54 0.95 1.57
CA ALA A 150 -16.66 -0.44 1.13
C ALA A 150 -16.90 -1.38 2.33
N GLY A 151 -16.14 -1.23 3.41
CA GLY A 151 -16.35 -1.98 4.66
C GLY A 151 -17.74 -1.76 5.26
N ALA A 152 -18.22 -0.52 5.29
CA ALA A 152 -19.56 -0.17 5.78
C ALA A 152 -20.68 -0.79 4.93
N ILE A 153 -20.54 -0.78 3.59
CA ILE A 153 -21.47 -1.43 2.66
C ILE A 153 -21.53 -2.94 2.93
N SER A 154 -20.37 -3.58 3.12
CA SER A 154 -20.29 -5.01 3.46
C SER A 154 -20.94 -5.31 4.82
N MET A 155 -20.77 -4.44 5.82
CA MET A 155 -21.45 -4.57 7.12
C MET A 155 -22.97 -4.46 7.00
N LEU A 156 -23.49 -3.55 6.17
CA LEU A 156 -24.93 -3.45 5.90
C LEU A 156 -25.46 -4.70 5.20
N GLY A 157 -24.71 -5.27 4.26
CA GLY A 157 -25.08 -6.54 3.61
C GLY A 157 -25.23 -7.68 4.63
N ASN A 158 -24.26 -7.81 5.55
CA ASN A 158 -24.35 -8.78 6.65
C ASN A 158 -25.54 -8.49 7.57
N PHE A 159 -25.75 -7.23 7.96
CA PHE A 159 -26.86 -6.86 8.84
C PHE A 159 -28.23 -7.14 8.18
N ALA A 160 -28.39 -6.86 6.89
CA ALA A 160 -29.58 -7.19 6.12
C ALA A 160 -29.84 -8.70 6.05
N PHE A 161 -28.79 -9.50 5.93
CA PHE A 161 -28.88 -10.96 5.92
C PHE A 161 -29.32 -11.54 7.27
N PHE A 162 -28.75 -11.05 8.38
CA PHE A 162 -29.05 -11.55 9.73
C PHE A 162 -30.34 -10.99 10.34
N PHE A 163 -30.70 -9.73 10.04
CA PHE A 163 -31.85 -9.05 10.67
C PHE A 163 -33.01 -8.75 9.70
N GLY A 164 -32.81 -8.88 8.39
CA GLY A 164 -33.85 -8.66 7.37
C GLY A 164 -34.77 -9.85 7.12
N GLY A 165 -34.63 -10.95 7.87
CA GLY A 165 -35.41 -12.19 7.73
C GLY A 165 -36.85 -12.14 8.26
N ASN A 166 -37.31 -11.03 8.84
CA ASN A 166 -38.69 -10.91 9.34
C ASN A 166 -39.68 -10.67 8.18
N ARG A 167 -40.35 -11.75 7.76
CA ARG A 167 -41.29 -11.85 6.63
C ARG A 167 -42.61 -11.07 6.75
N GLU A 168 -42.85 -10.36 7.85
CA GLU A 168 -44.23 -9.98 8.22
C GLU A 168 -44.70 -8.59 7.82
N ASN A 169 -43.86 -7.75 7.18
CA ASN A 169 -44.32 -6.41 6.78
C ASN A 169 -43.73 -5.98 5.42
N ASN A 170 -44.16 -6.66 4.36
CA ASN A 170 -43.62 -6.45 3.01
C ASN A 170 -44.39 -5.37 2.25
N SER A 171 -43.87 -4.14 2.28
CA SER A 171 -44.18 -3.06 1.33
C SER A 171 -42.97 -2.71 0.45
N ASN A 172 -42.00 -3.64 0.31
CA ASN A 172 -40.78 -3.42 -0.45
C ASN A 172 -40.90 -3.99 -1.89
N PRO A 173 -40.79 -3.18 -2.96
CA PRO A 173 -41.12 -3.59 -4.33
C PRO A 173 -40.27 -4.72 -4.92
N LEU A 174 -39.08 -4.99 -4.35
CA LEU A 174 -38.14 -6.00 -4.87
C LEU A 174 -37.99 -7.23 -3.96
N GLY A 175 -38.63 -7.23 -2.79
CA GLY A 175 -38.60 -8.33 -1.82
C GLY A 175 -37.17 -8.79 -1.41
N PHE A 176 -37.08 -10.01 -0.89
CA PHE A 176 -35.83 -10.66 -0.47
C PHE A 176 -34.81 -10.81 -1.62
N ILE A 177 -35.30 -10.96 -2.86
CA ILE A 177 -34.47 -11.09 -4.08
C ILE A 177 -33.73 -9.77 -4.37
N GLY A 178 -34.38 -8.62 -4.20
CA GLY A 178 -33.75 -7.30 -4.35
C GLY A 178 -32.62 -7.06 -3.36
N VAL A 179 -32.77 -7.53 -2.12
CA VAL A 179 -31.74 -7.43 -1.08
C VAL A 179 -30.52 -8.27 -1.45
N ILE A 180 -30.72 -9.52 -1.88
CA ILE A 180 -29.62 -10.38 -2.35
C ILE A 180 -28.92 -9.78 -3.58
N ALA A 181 -29.69 -9.28 -4.55
CA ALA A 181 -29.12 -8.64 -5.73
C ALA A 181 -28.28 -7.41 -5.35
N ALA A 182 -28.77 -6.56 -4.45
CA ALA A 182 -28.02 -5.40 -3.96
C ALA A 182 -26.75 -5.81 -3.20
N MET A 183 -26.80 -6.88 -2.39
CA MET A 183 -25.63 -7.41 -1.67
C MET A 183 -24.51 -7.88 -2.61
N ILE A 184 -24.85 -8.35 -3.81
CA ILE A 184 -23.85 -8.80 -4.80
C ILE A 184 -23.42 -7.64 -5.70
N VAL A 185 -24.38 -6.88 -6.23
CA VAL A 185 -24.12 -5.84 -7.25
C VAL A 185 -23.43 -4.62 -6.63
N ALA A 186 -23.78 -4.23 -5.40
CA ALA A 186 -23.27 -3.01 -4.81
C ALA A 186 -21.75 -3.08 -4.50
N PRO A 187 -21.21 -4.17 -3.92
CA PRO A 187 -19.76 -4.35 -3.79
C PRO A 187 -19.04 -4.44 -5.14
N LEU A 188 -19.62 -5.13 -6.13
CA LEU A 188 -19.03 -5.22 -7.47
C LEU A 188 -18.95 -3.85 -8.16
N ALA A 189 -19.99 -3.02 -8.04
CA ALA A 189 -20.00 -1.68 -8.58
C ALA A 189 -18.98 -0.78 -7.89
N ALA A 190 -18.89 -0.82 -6.55
CA ALA A 190 -17.87 -0.11 -5.78
C ALA A 190 -16.45 -0.51 -6.21
N MET A 191 -16.22 -1.81 -6.35
CA MET A 191 -14.95 -2.38 -6.78
C MET A 191 -14.55 -1.93 -8.19
N LEU A 192 -15.46 -1.98 -9.17
CA LEU A 192 -15.17 -1.56 -10.54
C LEU A 192 -14.74 -0.08 -10.61
N VAL A 193 -15.41 0.78 -9.85
CA VAL A 193 -15.06 2.21 -9.80
C VAL A 193 -13.71 2.42 -9.10
N GLN A 194 -13.45 1.71 -8.00
CA GLN A 194 -12.18 1.76 -7.30
C GLN A 194 -11.00 1.31 -8.19
N MET A 195 -11.16 0.18 -8.90
CA MET A 195 -10.14 -0.35 -9.82
C MET A 195 -9.81 0.60 -10.99
N ALA A 196 -10.82 1.27 -11.54
CA ALA A 196 -10.63 2.22 -12.63
C ALA A 196 -9.82 3.45 -12.21
N ILE A 197 -9.98 3.90 -10.96
CA ILE A 197 -9.27 5.07 -10.41
C ILE A 197 -7.85 4.69 -9.94
N SER A 198 -7.67 3.46 -9.44
CA SER A 198 -6.42 2.97 -8.86
C SER A 198 -5.29 2.83 -9.89
N ARG A 199 -5.53 2.21 -11.06
CA ARG A 199 -4.45 1.82 -11.99
C ARG A 199 -3.54 2.96 -12.45
N THR A 200 -4.11 4.10 -12.86
CA THR A 200 -3.30 5.25 -13.31
C THR A 200 -2.50 5.85 -12.15
N ARG A 201 -3.02 5.78 -10.91
CA ARG A 201 -2.34 6.29 -9.72
C ARG A 201 -1.15 5.43 -9.35
N GLU A 202 -1.29 4.11 -9.41
CA GLU A 202 -0.20 3.16 -9.16
C GLU A 202 1.00 3.39 -10.10
N TYR A 203 0.78 3.50 -11.41
CA TYR A 203 1.88 3.80 -12.36
C TYR A 203 2.51 5.18 -12.10
N SER A 204 1.70 6.17 -11.71
CA SER A 204 2.23 7.49 -11.36
C SER A 204 3.05 7.48 -10.07
N ALA A 205 2.62 6.67 -9.09
CA ALA A 205 3.31 6.48 -7.83
C ALA A 205 4.58 5.65 -8.01
N ASP A 206 4.61 4.66 -8.90
CA ASP A 206 5.83 3.92 -9.27
C ASP A 206 6.88 4.83 -9.88
N ARG A 207 6.50 5.62 -10.88
CA ARG A 207 7.40 6.60 -11.51
C ARG A 207 7.91 7.58 -10.47
N ARG A 208 7.01 8.18 -9.69
CA ARG A 208 7.40 9.20 -8.71
C ARG A 208 8.21 8.60 -7.56
N GLY A 209 7.89 7.39 -7.12
CA GLY A 209 8.65 6.64 -6.13
C GLY A 209 10.07 6.35 -6.61
N ALA A 210 10.23 5.93 -7.86
CA ALA A 210 11.52 5.75 -8.50
C ALA A 210 12.34 7.05 -8.58
N GLU A 211 11.71 8.20 -8.84
CA GLU A 211 12.36 9.52 -8.78
C GLU A 211 12.78 9.91 -7.35
N ILE A 212 11.94 9.63 -6.36
CA ILE A 212 12.18 9.94 -4.94
C ILE A 212 13.34 9.09 -4.39
N CYS A 213 13.35 7.77 -4.66
CA CYS A 213 14.44 6.88 -4.22
C CYS A 213 15.65 6.91 -5.15
N ARG A 214 15.51 7.48 -6.36
CA ARG A 214 16.52 7.53 -7.44
C ARG A 214 17.01 6.14 -7.88
N ASN A 215 16.20 5.11 -7.67
CA ASN A 215 16.54 3.73 -8.01
C ASN A 215 15.28 2.96 -8.45
N PRO A 216 14.88 3.08 -9.74
CA PRO A 216 13.71 2.36 -10.27
C PRO A 216 13.84 0.82 -10.15
N LEU A 217 15.07 0.28 -10.25
CA LEU A 217 15.30 -1.16 -10.18
C LEU A 217 15.09 -1.73 -8.78
N ALA A 218 15.36 -0.94 -7.72
CA ALA A 218 15.08 -1.37 -6.36
C ALA A 218 13.57 -1.57 -6.11
N LEU A 219 12.72 -0.67 -6.60
CA LEU A 219 11.27 -0.85 -6.52
C LEU A 219 10.81 -2.04 -7.36
N ALA A 220 11.36 -2.22 -8.57
CA ALA A 220 11.05 -3.37 -9.41
C ALA A 220 11.42 -4.71 -8.75
N SER A 221 12.60 -4.78 -8.14
CA SER A 221 13.07 -5.95 -7.38
C SER A 221 12.18 -6.25 -6.17
N ALA A 222 11.81 -5.20 -5.42
CA ALA A 222 10.90 -5.33 -4.29
C ALA A 222 9.54 -5.90 -4.72
N LEU A 223 8.93 -5.36 -5.78
CA LEU A 223 7.66 -5.85 -6.31
C LEU A 223 7.75 -7.33 -6.74
N ALA A 224 8.84 -7.74 -7.38
CA ALA A 224 9.06 -9.13 -7.78
C ALA A 224 9.12 -10.07 -6.57
N LYS A 225 9.84 -9.67 -5.51
CA LYS A 225 9.94 -10.46 -4.26
C LYS A 225 8.60 -10.56 -3.54
N ILE A 226 7.90 -9.44 -3.36
CA ILE A 226 6.60 -9.42 -2.69
C ILE A 226 5.61 -10.29 -3.49
N ALA A 227 5.62 -10.23 -4.83
CA ALA A 227 4.73 -11.05 -5.68
C ALA A 227 5.00 -12.54 -5.55
N GLY A 228 6.28 -12.92 -5.48
CA GLY A 228 6.68 -14.31 -5.25
C GLY A 228 6.26 -14.83 -3.88
N SER A 229 6.31 -14.01 -2.84
CA SER A 229 6.02 -14.41 -1.46
C SER A 229 4.54 -14.28 -1.06
N ALA A 230 3.76 -13.42 -1.70
CA ALA A 230 2.40 -13.07 -1.27
C ALA A 230 1.45 -14.27 -1.16
N HIS A 231 1.60 -15.28 -2.03
CA HIS A 231 0.77 -16.49 -2.02
C HIS A 231 1.36 -17.64 -1.19
N GLN A 232 2.58 -17.48 -0.65
CA GLN A 232 3.28 -18.53 0.10
C GLN A 232 3.05 -18.41 1.61
N ILE A 233 2.70 -17.22 2.09
CA ILE A 233 2.48 -16.94 3.51
C ILE A 233 0.97 -16.77 3.71
N PRO A 234 0.27 -17.72 4.36
CA PRO A 234 -1.15 -17.59 4.65
C PRO A 234 -1.39 -16.42 5.59
N ASN A 235 -2.30 -15.51 5.21
CA ASN A 235 -2.68 -14.37 6.05
C ASN A 235 -4.10 -14.58 6.59
N TYR A 236 -4.21 -15.35 7.67
CA TYR A 236 -5.48 -15.66 8.31
C TYR A 236 -6.26 -14.42 8.79
N ASP A 237 -5.58 -13.32 9.12
CA ASP A 237 -6.24 -12.07 9.52
C ASP A 237 -6.89 -11.37 8.32
N ALA A 238 -6.23 -11.37 7.15
CA ALA A 238 -6.82 -10.86 5.92
C ALA A 238 -7.95 -11.77 5.40
N GLU A 239 -7.83 -13.09 5.55
CA GLU A 239 -8.91 -14.04 5.21
C GLU A 239 -10.15 -13.84 6.10
N ARG A 240 -9.96 -13.50 7.38
CA ARG A 240 -11.05 -13.18 8.31
C ARG A 240 -11.70 -11.83 8.03
N ASN A 241 -10.99 -10.90 7.39
CA ASN A 241 -11.50 -9.60 7.02
C ASN A 241 -11.12 -9.21 5.58
N PRO A 242 -11.75 -9.83 4.55
CA PRO A 242 -11.40 -9.59 3.15
C PRO A 242 -11.52 -8.12 2.73
N ALA A 243 -12.33 -7.33 3.47
CA ALA A 243 -12.47 -5.90 3.24
C ALA A 243 -11.16 -5.13 3.48
N THR A 244 -10.16 -5.66 4.19
CA THR A 244 -8.84 -5.01 4.37
C THR A 244 -7.80 -5.47 3.34
N ALA A 245 -8.10 -6.44 2.48
CA ALA A 245 -7.15 -7.00 1.51
C ALA A 245 -6.61 -5.94 0.52
N HIS A 246 -7.39 -4.91 0.21
CA HIS A 246 -6.98 -3.80 -0.66
C HIS A 246 -5.94 -2.85 -0.03
N MET A 247 -5.67 -2.96 1.27
CA MET A 247 -4.61 -2.21 1.97
C MET A 247 -3.24 -2.89 1.84
N PHE A 248 -3.18 -4.04 1.19
CA PHE A 248 -1.93 -4.74 0.92
C PHE A 248 -1.38 -4.38 -0.46
N ILE A 249 -0.05 -4.26 -0.56
CA ILE A 249 0.67 -4.02 -1.83
C ILE A 249 0.32 -5.12 -2.84
N ILE A 250 0.14 -6.35 -2.37
CA ILE A 250 -0.32 -7.50 -3.16
C ILE A 250 -1.43 -8.20 -2.38
N ASN A 251 -2.48 -8.63 -3.08
CA ASN A 251 -3.60 -9.35 -2.48
C ASN A 251 -3.06 -10.54 -1.65
N PRO A 252 -3.27 -10.56 -0.32
CA PRO A 252 -2.71 -11.58 0.55
C PRO A 252 -3.61 -12.82 0.67
N LEU A 253 -4.76 -12.85 -0.04
CA LEU A 253 -5.71 -13.95 0.03
C LEU A 253 -5.17 -15.15 -0.75
N SER A 254 -5.07 -16.30 -0.07
CA SER A 254 -4.75 -17.57 -0.71
C SER A 254 -5.93 -17.95 -1.61
N GLY A 255 -5.70 -18.11 -2.91
CA GLY A 255 -6.72 -18.24 -3.96
C GLY A 255 -7.66 -19.46 -3.90
N GLU A 256 -7.89 -20.06 -2.73
CA GLU A 256 -8.86 -21.14 -2.46
C GLU A 256 -10.31 -20.72 -2.80
N ARG A 257 -10.59 -19.41 -2.91
CA ARG A 257 -11.87 -18.89 -3.43
C ARG A 257 -11.63 -17.76 -4.45
N MET A 258 -11.53 -18.12 -5.74
CA MET A 258 -11.93 -17.27 -6.87
C MET A 258 -11.39 -15.80 -6.89
N ASP A 259 -10.09 -15.58 -6.65
CA ASP A 259 -9.54 -14.24 -6.35
C ASP A 259 -8.57 -13.64 -7.39
N ASN A 260 -9.00 -13.51 -8.65
CA ASN A 260 -8.33 -12.62 -9.63
C ASN A 260 -9.20 -11.42 -10.07
N LEU A 261 -10.48 -11.39 -9.67
CA LEU A 261 -11.40 -10.30 -10.03
C LEU A 261 -11.34 -9.11 -9.05
N PHE A 262 -10.60 -9.26 -7.96
CA PHE A 262 -10.51 -8.32 -6.83
C PHE A 262 -9.14 -7.63 -6.69
N SER A 263 -8.20 -7.85 -7.62
CA SER A 263 -6.91 -7.16 -7.58
C SER A 263 -7.09 -5.68 -7.91
N THR A 264 -7.00 -4.83 -6.88
CA THR A 264 -7.09 -3.36 -7.01
C THR A 264 -5.80 -2.74 -7.56
N HIS A 265 -4.76 -3.55 -7.73
CA HIS A 265 -3.47 -3.17 -8.28
C HIS A 265 -3.36 -3.56 -9.76
N PRO A 266 -2.70 -2.74 -10.61
CA PRO A 266 -2.32 -3.16 -11.95
C PRO A 266 -1.43 -4.41 -11.88
N ASP A 267 -1.43 -5.18 -12.96
CA ASP A 267 -0.55 -6.34 -13.10
C ASP A 267 0.89 -6.00 -12.71
N THR A 268 1.43 -6.74 -11.75
CA THR A 268 2.75 -6.49 -11.18
C THR A 268 3.85 -6.61 -12.24
N GLY A 269 3.70 -7.52 -13.21
CA GLY A 269 4.63 -7.67 -14.33
C GLY A 269 4.73 -6.40 -15.17
N ASN A 270 3.60 -5.77 -15.49
CA ASN A 270 3.58 -4.50 -16.23
C ASN A 270 4.23 -3.35 -15.44
N ARG A 271 4.02 -3.27 -14.12
CA ARG A 271 4.68 -2.28 -13.25
C ARG A 271 6.19 -2.49 -13.23
N ILE A 272 6.65 -3.73 -13.07
CA ILE A 272 8.07 -4.10 -13.12
C ILE A 272 8.68 -3.72 -14.47
N ALA A 273 8.01 -4.04 -15.58
CA ALA A 273 8.49 -3.70 -16.92
C ALA A 273 8.61 -2.19 -17.13
N ALA A 274 7.64 -1.40 -16.65
CA ALA A 274 7.68 0.06 -16.73
C ALA A 274 8.85 0.66 -15.92
N LEU A 275 9.13 0.12 -14.73
CA LEU A 275 10.27 0.54 -13.90
C LEU A 275 11.61 0.15 -14.55
N GLN A 276 11.69 -1.02 -15.17
CA GLN A 276 12.88 -1.44 -15.92
C GLN A 276 13.13 -0.54 -17.14
N GLN A 277 12.08 -0.12 -17.85
CA GLN A 277 12.20 0.87 -18.93
C GLN A 277 12.68 2.22 -18.41
N MET A 278 12.12 2.70 -17.30
CA MET A 278 12.56 3.94 -16.65
C MET A 278 14.02 3.89 -16.20
N ALA A 279 14.51 2.72 -15.75
CA ALA A 279 15.92 2.54 -15.41
C ALA A 279 16.86 2.78 -16.60
N ALA A 280 16.45 2.44 -17.82
CA ALA A 280 17.23 2.72 -19.02
C ALA A 280 17.37 4.24 -19.27
N GLU A 281 16.35 5.03 -18.95
CA GLU A 281 16.37 6.50 -19.04
C GLU A 281 17.27 7.12 -17.96
N PHE A 282 17.25 6.57 -16.75
CA PHE A 282 18.16 6.95 -15.65
C PHE A 282 19.63 6.67 -16.00
N GLY A 283 19.91 5.49 -16.58
CA GLY A 283 21.24 5.11 -17.04
C GLY A 283 21.74 5.91 -18.25
N GLY A 284 20.82 6.35 -19.13
CA GLY A 284 21.13 7.19 -20.29
C GLY A 284 21.56 8.62 -19.94
N SER A 285 21.12 9.16 -18.80
CA SER A 285 21.54 10.49 -18.34
C SER A 285 22.98 10.52 -17.80
N ALA A 286 23.56 9.37 -17.44
CA ALA A 286 24.95 9.26 -17.01
C ALA A 286 25.95 9.20 -18.19
N SER A 287 25.50 8.99 -19.43
CA SER A 287 26.40 8.83 -20.59
C SER A 287 26.66 10.12 -21.37
N THR A 288 26.09 11.26 -20.97
CA THR A 288 26.28 12.55 -21.68
C THR A 288 27.00 13.58 -20.80
N SER A 289 28.28 13.32 -20.50
CA SER A 289 29.37 14.28 -20.17
C SER A 289 30.42 13.53 -19.34
N THR A 290 31.50 13.01 -19.92
CA THR A 290 32.66 13.80 -20.32
C THR A 290 33.57 12.84 -21.08
N THR A 291 33.89 13.18 -22.32
CA THR A 291 34.97 12.55 -23.09
C THR A 291 36.27 12.82 -22.37
N TRP A 292 36.64 11.96 -21.42
CA TRP A 292 38.00 11.94 -20.89
C TRP A 292 38.89 11.31 -21.95
N ALA A 293 39.60 12.20 -22.65
CA ALA A 293 40.62 11.86 -23.60
C ALA A 293 41.63 10.87 -23.00
N ASP A 294 41.90 9.86 -23.81
CA ASP A 294 42.91 8.84 -23.69
C ASP A 294 44.24 9.39 -23.12
N ARG A 295 44.72 8.82 -22.01
CA ARG A 295 46.11 9.00 -21.54
C ARG A 295 46.74 7.64 -21.27
N PRO A 296 48.00 7.44 -21.69
CA PRO A 296 48.55 6.11 -21.92
C PRO A 296 48.94 5.39 -20.63
N ARG A 297 48.75 4.06 -20.64
CA ARG A 297 49.20 3.10 -19.63
C ARG A 297 50.67 3.29 -19.27
N ARG A 298 50.96 3.66 -18.01
CA ARG A 298 52.29 3.45 -17.42
C ARG A 298 52.38 2.02 -16.89
N THR A 299 53.21 1.22 -17.55
CA THR A 299 53.76 -0.02 -17.01
C THR A 299 54.68 0.30 -15.84
N ALA A 300 54.38 -0.20 -14.64
CA ALA A 300 55.32 -0.22 -13.53
C ALA A 300 55.58 -1.67 -13.11
N ARG A 301 56.84 -2.06 -13.30
CA ARG A 301 57.49 -3.28 -12.87
C ARG A 301 57.77 -3.25 -11.36
N THR A 302 57.98 -4.46 -10.83
CA THR A 302 58.73 -4.85 -9.61
C THR A 302 58.10 -4.54 -8.24
N VAL A 303 57.60 -5.60 -7.60
CA VAL A 303 57.42 -5.72 -6.14
C VAL A 303 58.59 -6.56 -5.62
N PRO A 304 59.35 -6.11 -4.59
CA PRO A 304 60.34 -6.95 -3.92
C PRO A 304 59.64 -7.88 -2.90
N THR A 305 60.02 -9.15 -2.94
CA THR A 305 59.67 -10.16 -1.94
C THR A 305 60.51 -9.95 -0.67
N THR A 306 59.88 -9.61 0.44
CA THR A 306 60.46 -9.80 1.78
C THR A 306 59.67 -10.88 2.49
N GLY A 307 60.26 -12.07 2.57
CA GLY A 307 59.75 -13.15 3.41
C GLY A 307 60.13 -12.95 4.87
N PHE A 308 59.23 -13.31 5.76
CA PHE A 308 59.56 -13.91 7.05
C PHE A 308 58.47 -14.94 7.36
N GLY A 309 58.87 -16.20 7.43
CA GLY A 309 58.00 -17.30 7.82
C GLY A 309 57.78 -17.33 9.33
N ARG A 310 56.59 -17.80 9.73
CA ARG A 310 56.40 -18.54 10.98
C ARG A 310 55.25 -19.53 10.79
N GLY A 311 55.51 -20.76 11.21
CA GLY A 311 54.73 -21.97 10.95
C GLY A 311 53.38 -22.08 11.68
N PRO A 312 52.69 -23.20 11.49
CA PRO A 312 51.34 -23.44 11.96
C PRO A 312 51.40 -23.96 13.40
N ASP A 313 50.89 -23.19 14.36
CA ASP A 313 50.32 -23.65 15.64
C ASP A 313 50.10 -22.42 16.53
N GLU A 314 48.93 -21.77 16.41
CA GLU A 314 48.35 -20.99 17.50
C GLU A 314 46.84 -20.77 17.26
N PRO A 315 45.97 -21.02 18.26
CA PRO A 315 44.53 -21.03 18.08
C PRO A 315 43.91 -19.63 18.00
N ARG A 316 42.85 -19.54 17.19
CA ARG A 316 42.01 -18.37 16.95
C ARG A 316 41.47 -17.75 18.24
N LYS A 317 41.75 -16.46 18.48
CA LYS A 317 41.07 -15.66 19.52
C LYS A 317 39.68 -15.21 19.02
N GLY A 318 38.68 -15.42 19.88
CA GLY A 318 37.28 -15.07 19.67
C GLY A 318 36.97 -13.59 19.99
N PRO A 319 35.70 -13.19 19.91
CA PRO A 319 35.31 -11.82 19.54
C PRO A 319 35.35 -10.79 20.69
N TRP A 320 36.16 -11.01 21.74
CA TRP A 320 36.30 -10.06 22.85
C TRP A 320 37.73 -9.97 23.38
N SER A 321 38.71 -9.95 22.49
CA SER A 321 40.10 -9.55 22.78
C SER A 321 40.79 -8.98 21.56
#